data_AF-A0A6F9EFF3-F1
#
_entry.id   AF-A0A6F9EFF3-F1
#
_cell.length_a   1.000
_cell.length_b   1.000
_cell.length_c   1.000
_cell.angle_alpha   90.00
_cell.angle_beta   90.00
_cell.angle_gamma   90.00
#
_symmetry.space_group_name_H-M   'P 1'
#
loop_
_entity.id
_entity.type
_entity.pdbx_description
1 polymer ?
#
loop_
_entity_poly.entity_id
_entity_poly.type
_entity_poly.pdbx_seq_one_letter_code
_entity_poly.pdbx_strand_id
1 'polypeptide(L)'
;MKAPDVFRFDSTRIYARLKSPEVGMSNMEGEKSVFDVQFEVQVRTAFEHAWSMATHSLAYKTHEIDWKRLRLASQLKATVEQLDALILAYDQVLQKVSESRWPDLEKKKKISDATLGFFEERLLPEELLPRDLSRFSDNLYALLKSSSTTVNVTRALRIIEEELRSSSIDRIPRSISLLQYFLAILITRSVLQPPFENYVCHITPELLSLYPNLKDIDKVFGYNT
;
A
#
# COMPACT_ATOMS: atom_id res chain seq x y z
N MET A 1 34.16 -30.81 0.41
CA MET A 1 32.80 -30.95 -0.15
C MET A 1 31.88 -31.43 0.97
N LYS A 2 30.71 -30.80 1.15
CA LYS A 2 29.77 -31.13 2.23
C LYS A 2 28.61 -31.96 1.70
N ALA A 3 27.99 -32.74 2.58
CA ALA A 3 26.95 -33.70 2.24
C ALA A 3 25.62 -33.01 1.82
N PRO A 4 24.94 -33.53 0.79
CA PRO A 4 23.76 -32.89 0.16
C PRO A 4 22.47 -32.94 1.00
N ASP A 5 22.49 -33.62 2.14
CA ASP A 5 21.39 -33.80 3.09
C ASP A 5 21.41 -32.77 4.24
N VAL A 6 22.47 -31.95 4.34
CA VAL A 6 22.64 -30.97 5.41
C VAL A 6 22.28 -29.57 4.91
N PHE A 7 21.00 -29.21 5.02
CA PHE A 7 20.60 -27.79 4.95
C PHE A 7 20.95 -27.12 6.28
N ARG A 8 22.10 -26.44 6.34
CA ARG A 8 22.38 -25.50 7.44
C ARG A 8 21.72 -24.19 7.13
N PHE A 9 20.61 -23.99 7.83
CA PHE A 9 19.89 -22.75 7.80
C PHE A 9 20.50 -21.80 8.82
N ASP A 10 21.54 -21.08 8.40
CA ASP A 10 22.17 -20.08 9.25
C ASP A 10 21.64 -18.70 8.87
N SER A 11 20.78 -18.14 9.71
CA SER A 11 20.58 -16.69 9.77
C SER A 11 21.94 -16.03 9.98
N THR A 12 22.18 -14.86 9.41
CA THR A 12 23.48 -14.18 9.59
C THR A 12 23.70 -13.93 11.09
N ARG A 13 24.77 -14.51 11.64
CA ARG A 13 25.14 -14.34 13.05
C ARG A 13 26.42 -13.52 13.15
N ILE A 14 26.36 -12.48 13.94
CA ILE A 14 27.51 -11.62 14.23
C ILE A 14 27.81 -11.78 15.71
N TYR A 15 28.99 -12.29 16.03
CA TYR A 15 29.50 -12.27 17.38
C TYR A 15 30.24 -10.96 17.61
N ALA A 16 29.75 -10.15 18.54
CA ALA A 16 30.27 -8.82 18.81
C ALA A 16 30.55 -8.61 20.29
N ARG A 17 31.39 -7.62 20.57
CA ARG A 17 31.67 -7.10 21.91
C ARG A 17 31.57 -5.58 21.87
N LEU A 18 31.24 -4.96 23.00
CA LEU A 18 31.24 -3.51 23.12
C LEU A 18 32.67 -2.98 23.06
N LYS A 19 32.89 -1.87 22.35
CA LYS A 19 34.21 -1.22 22.31
C LYS A 19 34.46 -0.58 23.69
N SER A 20 35.59 -0.95 24.31
CA SER A 20 36.02 -0.32 25.57
C SER A 20 36.37 1.16 25.33
N PRO A 21 35.94 2.10 26.20
CA PRO A 21 36.37 3.49 26.12
C PRO A 21 37.88 3.58 26.38
N GLU A 22 38.62 4.18 25.46
CA GLU A 22 40.10 4.24 25.49
C GLU A 22 40.70 5.14 26.59
N VAL A 23 39.90 5.70 27.50
CA VAL A 23 40.42 6.61 28.54
C VAL A 23 39.73 6.35 29.89
N GLY A 24 40.50 5.84 30.85
CA GLY A 24 40.36 6.25 32.25
C GLY A 24 39.66 5.33 33.26
N MET A 25 39.20 4.13 32.90
CA MET A 25 38.72 3.17 33.90
C MET A 25 39.62 1.94 33.94
N SER A 26 40.63 1.99 34.81
CA SER A 26 41.34 0.82 35.28
C SER A 26 40.33 -0.09 35.98
N ASN A 27 39.90 -1.16 35.31
CA ASN A 27 39.18 -2.24 35.97
C ASN A 27 40.07 -2.70 37.14
N MET A 28 39.54 -2.68 38.37
CA MET A 28 40.20 -3.36 39.49
C MET A 28 40.39 -4.82 39.11
N GLU A 29 41.59 -5.35 39.32
CA GLU A 29 41.96 -6.72 38.98
C GLU A 29 40.93 -7.71 39.54
N GLY A 30 40.10 -8.30 38.66
CA GLY A 30 39.18 -9.39 39.01
C GLY A 30 37.70 -9.18 38.69
N GLU A 31 37.25 -7.96 38.38
CA GLU A 31 35.84 -7.74 38.01
C GLU A 31 35.60 -7.90 36.50
N LYS A 32 34.69 -8.80 36.11
CA LYS A 32 34.26 -8.97 34.72
C LYS A 32 33.56 -7.70 34.25
N SER A 33 34.18 -6.98 33.31
CA SER A 33 33.60 -5.76 32.77
C SER A 33 32.52 -6.10 31.74
N VAL A 34 31.52 -5.22 31.57
CA VAL A 34 30.50 -5.36 30.52
C VAL A 34 31.12 -5.37 29.12
N PHE A 35 32.31 -4.78 28.96
CA PHE A 35 33.08 -4.77 27.71
C PHE A 35 33.69 -6.13 27.35
N ASP A 36 33.80 -7.05 28.33
CA ASP A 36 34.31 -8.41 28.11
C ASP A 36 33.20 -9.39 27.67
N VAL A 37 31.94 -8.96 27.71
CA VAL A 37 30.79 -9.80 27.35
C VAL A 37 30.65 -9.91 25.83
N GLN A 38 30.76 -11.13 25.31
CA GLN A 38 30.44 -11.47 23.93
C GLN A 38 28.95 -11.73 23.78
N PHE A 39 28.31 -11.04 22.84
CA PHE A 39 26.90 -11.24 22.51
C PHE A 39 26.76 -11.64 21.03
N GLU A 40 25.67 -12.37 20.74
CA GLU A 40 25.31 -12.81 19.38
C GLU A 40 24.19 -11.92 18.86
N VAL A 41 24.42 -11.28 17.71
CA VAL A 41 23.40 -10.57 16.94
C VAL A 41 22.99 -11.45 15.78
N GLN A 42 21.73 -11.84 15.75
CA GLN A 42 21.17 -12.61 14.65
C GLN A 42 20.34 -11.69 13.76
N VAL A 43 20.70 -11.58 12.48
CA VAL A 43 19.91 -10.89 11.46
C VAL A 43 19.06 -11.93 10.76
N ARG A 44 17.73 -11.79 10.90
CA ARG A 44 16.73 -12.72 10.35
C ARG A 44 15.70 -11.96 9.53
N THR A 45 15.20 -12.58 8.48
CA THR A 45 13.99 -12.08 7.79
C THR A 45 12.76 -12.24 8.70
N ALA A 46 11.68 -11.52 8.39
CA ALA A 46 10.43 -11.65 9.12
C ALA A 46 9.87 -13.09 9.03
N PHE A 47 10.01 -13.74 7.86
CA PHE A 47 9.56 -15.11 7.67
C PHE A 47 10.48 -16.13 8.35
N GLU A 48 11.80 -15.93 8.35
CA GLU A 48 12.72 -16.75 9.14
C GLU A 48 12.44 -16.67 10.64
N HIS A 49 12.13 -15.47 11.15
CA HIS A 49 11.73 -15.27 12.54
C HIS A 49 10.43 -16.02 12.86
N ALA A 50 9.39 -15.83 12.03
CA ALA A 50 8.12 -16.54 12.17
C ALA A 50 8.30 -18.07 12.11
N TRP A 51 9.12 -18.55 11.18
CA TRP A 51 9.47 -19.96 11.05
C TRP A 51 10.18 -20.49 12.29
N SER A 52 11.16 -19.76 12.82
CA SER A 52 11.91 -20.15 14.02
C SER A 52 11.01 -20.24 15.25
N MET A 53 9.99 -19.39 15.37
CA MET A 53 9.00 -19.48 16.44
C MET A 53 8.07 -20.69 16.27
N ALA A 54 7.60 -20.92 15.04
CA ALA A 54 6.64 -21.97 14.74
C ALA A 54 7.24 -23.38 14.83
N THR A 55 8.52 -23.57 14.46
CA THR A 55 9.16 -24.89 14.41
C THR A 55 9.89 -25.32 15.67
N HIS A 56 10.14 -24.38 16.59
CA HIS A 56 10.69 -24.68 17.90
C HIS A 56 9.82 -25.67 18.68
N SER A 57 8.49 -25.66 18.49
CA SER A 57 7.57 -26.62 19.10
C SER A 57 7.40 -27.91 18.29
N LEU A 58 7.46 -27.85 16.96
CA LEU A 58 7.13 -28.96 16.06
C LEU A 58 8.27 -29.96 15.85
N ALA A 59 9.52 -29.52 15.90
CA ALA A 59 10.70 -30.35 15.58
C ALA A 59 11.61 -30.64 16.79
N TYR A 60 11.64 -29.75 17.79
CA TYR A 60 12.67 -29.80 18.85
C TYR A 60 12.16 -30.35 20.20
N LYS A 61 10.84 -30.36 20.46
CA LYS A 61 10.26 -30.82 21.76
C LYS A 61 9.44 -32.11 21.70
N THR A 62 9.55 -32.91 20.64
CA THR A 62 8.87 -34.21 20.54
C THR A 62 9.81 -35.35 20.91
N HIS A 63 9.36 -36.23 21.82
CA HIS A 63 10.11 -37.41 22.27
C HIS A 63 10.40 -38.45 21.17
N GLU A 64 9.78 -38.31 20.00
CA GLU A 64 9.95 -39.20 18.85
C GLU A 64 10.56 -38.44 17.67
N ILE A 65 11.68 -38.96 17.17
CA ILE A 65 12.30 -38.50 15.92
C ILE A 65 11.62 -39.24 14.76
N ASP A 66 10.67 -38.57 14.10
CA ASP A 66 9.95 -39.08 12.92
C ASP A 66 10.50 -38.44 11.64
N TRP A 67 11.02 -39.27 10.73
CA TRP A 67 11.54 -38.84 9.42
C TRP A 67 10.51 -38.03 8.62
N LYS A 68 9.22 -38.39 8.67
CA LYS A 68 8.17 -37.68 7.92
C LYS A 68 8.02 -36.24 8.42
N ARG A 69 8.12 -36.03 9.73
CA ARG A 69 8.04 -34.70 10.36
C ARG A 69 9.23 -33.83 9.99
N LEU A 70 10.45 -34.38 10.07
CA LEU A 70 11.66 -33.67 9.67
C LEU A 70 11.65 -33.33 8.17
N ARG A 71 11.15 -34.24 7.32
CA ARG A 71 11.00 -34.00 5.90
C ARG A 71 10.01 -32.88 5.61
N LEU A 72 8.83 -32.91 6.24
CA LEU A 72 7.81 -31.85 6.09
C LEU A 72 8.32 -30.50 6.60
N ALA A 73 9.01 -30.46 7.75
CA ALA A 73 9.61 -29.25 8.27
C ALA A 73 10.64 -28.65 7.29
N SER A 74 11.46 -29.50 6.67
CA SER A 74 12.43 -29.06 5.66
C SER A 74 11.76 -28.49 4.41
N GLN A 75 10.64 -29.09 3.97
CA GLN A 75 9.87 -28.60 2.81
C GLN A 75 9.23 -27.24 3.09
N LEU A 76 8.55 -27.09 4.23
CA LEU A 76 7.94 -25.82 4.62
C LEU A 76 8.98 -24.70 4.73
N LYS A 77 10.18 -25.03 5.22
CA LYS A 77 11.28 -24.07 5.27
C LYS A 77 11.76 -23.62 3.89
N ALA A 78 11.95 -24.56 2.97
CA ALA A 78 12.31 -24.24 1.59
C ALA A 78 11.27 -23.30 0.94
N THR A 79 9.98 -23.50 1.23
CA THR A 79 8.92 -22.60 0.78
C THR A 79 9.04 -21.21 1.39
N VAL A 80 9.38 -21.10 2.68
CA VAL A 80 9.62 -19.82 3.35
C VAL A 80 10.78 -19.05 2.69
N GLU A 81 11.90 -19.73 2.45
CA GLU A 81 13.06 -19.12 1.78
C GLU A 81 12.74 -18.72 0.34
N GLN A 82 11.93 -19.52 -0.36
CA GLN A 82 11.45 -19.18 -1.70
C GLN A 82 10.58 -17.92 -1.69
N LEU A 83 9.71 -17.73 -0.68
CA LEU A 83 8.90 -16.52 -0.55
C LEU A 83 9.78 -15.28 -0.32
N ASP A 84 10.77 -15.37 0.56
CA ASP A 84 11.74 -14.29 0.78
C ASP A 84 12.47 -13.91 -0.52
N ALA A 85 12.94 -14.90 -1.28
CA ALA A 85 13.61 -14.68 -2.56
C ALA A 85 12.68 -14.02 -3.60
N LEU A 86 11.41 -14.45 -3.66
CA LEU A 86 10.41 -13.87 -4.57
C LEU A 86 10.08 -12.41 -4.23
N ILE A 87 10.03 -12.06 -2.94
CA ILE A 87 9.80 -10.68 -2.50
C ILE A 87 11.00 -9.80 -2.87
N LEU A 88 12.23 -10.28 -2.65
CA LEU A 88 13.43 -9.54 -3.04
C LEU A 88 13.53 -9.35 -4.56
N ALA A 89 13.06 -10.34 -5.34
CA ALA A 89 13.05 -10.29 -6.79
C ALA A 89 11.71 -9.78 -7.38
N TYR A 90 10.87 -9.09 -6.59
CA TYR A 90 9.49 -8.78 -6.96
C TYR A 90 9.37 -8.16 -8.36
N ASP A 91 10.11 -7.09 -8.66
CA ASP A 91 10.02 -6.40 -9.95
C ASP A 91 10.47 -7.28 -11.13
N GLN A 92 11.48 -8.12 -10.92
CA GLN A 92 11.97 -9.05 -11.96
C GLN A 92 10.98 -10.19 -12.22
N VAL A 93 10.30 -10.65 -11.17
CA VAL A 93 9.26 -11.68 -11.27
C VAL A 93 7.99 -11.08 -11.89
N LEU A 94 7.64 -9.85 -11.53
CA LEU A 94 6.49 -9.13 -12.07
C LEU A 94 6.55 -9.03 -13.60
N GLN A 95 7.72 -8.78 -14.18
CA GLN A 95 7.93 -8.75 -15.64
C GLN A 95 7.58 -10.08 -16.34
N LYS A 96 7.58 -11.20 -15.61
CA LYS A 96 7.24 -12.54 -16.14
C LYS A 96 5.77 -12.90 -15.91
N VAL A 97 5.05 -12.12 -15.11
CA VAL A 97 3.62 -12.32 -14.88
C VAL A 97 2.88 -11.77 -16.10
N SER A 98 2.12 -12.64 -16.77
CA SER A 98 1.30 -12.24 -17.91
C SER A 98 0.27 -11.20 -17.48
N GLU A 99 0.16 -10.11 -18.24
CA GLU A 99 -0.87 -9.10 -18.02
C GLU A 99 -2.25 -9.71 -18.29
N SER A 100 -3.15 -9.58 -17.31
CA SER A 100 -4.56 -9.96 -17.46
C SER A 100 -5.39 -8.69 -17.66
N ARG A 101 -6.20 -8.67 -18.73
CA ARG A 101 -7.11 -7.57 -19.02
C ARG A 101 -8.35 -7.66 -18.14
N TRP A 102 -8.26 -7.10 -16.94
CA TRP A 102 -9.41 -6.93 -16.07
C TRP A 102 -10.09 -5.58 -16.35
N PRO A 103 -11.34 -5.55 -16.85
CA PRO A 103 -11.96 -4.30 -17.32
C PRO A 103 -12.04 -3.18 -16.27
N ASP A 104 -12.26 -3.54 -15.00
CA ASP A 104 -12.32 -2.56 -13.92
C ASP A 104 -10.94 -1.95 -13.62
N LEU A 105 -9.86 -2.73 -13.79
CA LEU A 105 -8.50 -2.25 -13.59
C LEU A 105 -8.10 -1.27 -14.70
N GLU A 106 -8.45 -1.57 -15.96
CA GLU A 106 -8.21 -0.68 -17.09
C GLU A 106 -8.91 0.68 -16.91
N LYS A 107 -10.16 0.67 -16.41
CA LYS A 107 -10.91 1.89 -16.11
C LYS A 107 -10.27 2.73 -15.00
N LYS A 108 -9.82 2.10 -13.92
CA LYS A 108 -9.11 2.77 -12.82
C LYS A 108 -7.78 3.34 -13.27
N LYS A 109 -7.00 2.59 -14.05
CA LYS A 109 -5.77 3.05 -14.68
C LYS A 109 -6.03 4.27 -15.58
N LYS A 110 -7.08 4.23 -16.39
CA LYS A 110 -7.48 5.36 -17.24
C LYS A 110 -7.80 6.63 -16.44
N ILE A 111 -8.46 6.49 -15.28
CA ILE A 111 -8.71 7.62 -14.37
C ILE A 111 -7.39 8.19 -13.83
N SER A 112 -6.51 7.31 -13.36
CA SER A 112 -5.18 7.68 -12.84
C SER A 112 -4.36 8.44 -13.89
N ASP A 113 -4.23 7.86 -15.09
CA ASP A 113 -3.43 8.41 -16.18
C ASP A 113 -3.99 9.77 -16.65
N ALA A 114 -5.31 9.89 -16.82
CA ALA A 114 -5.94 11.16 -17.20
C ALA A 114 -5.78 12.24 -16.14
N THR A 115 -5.91 11.86 -14.87
CA THR A 115 -5.75 12.80 -13.74
C THR A 115 -4.33 13.35 -13.69
N LEU A 116 -3.32 12.49 -13.85
CA LEU A 116 -1.91 12.94 -13.97
C LEU A 116 -1.71 13.87 -15.16
N GLY A 117 -2.27 13.52 -16.33
CA GLY A 117 -2.25 14.38 -17.51
C GLY A 117 -2.81 15.78 -17.23
N PHE A 118 -3.89 15.91 -16.46
CA PHE A 118 -4.43 17.22 -16.09
C PHE A 118 -3.46 18.06 -15.24
N PHE A 119 -2.66 17.44 -14.37
CA PHE A 119 -1.62 18.14 -13.60
C PHE A 119 -0.42 18.49 -14.47
N GLU A 120 0.04 17.58 -15.34
CA GLU A 120 1.14 17.82 -16.28
C GLU A 120 0.85 18.98 -17.24
N GLU A 121 -0.41 19.09 -17.68
CA GLU A 121 -0.90 20.19 -18.52
C GLU A 121 -1.23 21.47 -17.75
N ARG A 122 -1.03 21.50 -16.42
CA ARG A 122 -1.35 22.64 -15.54
C ARG A 122 -2.81 23.09 -15.62
N LEU A 123 -3.73 22.13 -15.79
CA LEU A 123 -5.17 22.37 -15.73
C LEU A 123 -5.70 22.37 -14.28
N LEU A 124 -4.92 21.83 -13.34
CA LEU A 124 -5.23 21.76 -11.92
C LEU A 124 -4.13 22.40 -11.07
N PRO A 125 -4.46 23.07 -9.96
CA PRO A 125 -3.49 23.51 -8.97
C PRO A 125 -2.80 22.32 -8.30
N GLU A 126 -1.48 22.37 -8.13
CA GLU A 126 -0.68 21.29 -7.53
C GLU A 126 -1.15 20.93 -6.10
N GLU A 127 -1.75 21.88 -5.37
CA GLU A 127 -2.27 21.66 -4.01
C GLU A 127 -3.43 20.65 -3.97
N LEU A 128 -4.09 20.39 -5.10
CA LEU A 128 -5.17 19.40 -5.20
C LEU A 128 -4.66 18.00 -5.57
N LEU A 129 -3.36 17.81 -5.77
CA LEU A 129 -2.80 16.51 -6.12
C LEU A 129 -3.09 15.48 -5.01
N PRO A 130 -3.80 14.37 -5.31
CA PRO A 130 -4.07 13.35 -4.32
C PRO A 130 -2.77 12.73 -3.79
N ARG A 131 -2.66 12.59 -2.47
CA ARG A 131 -1.54 11.86 -1.85
C ARG A 131 -1.47 10.39 -2.29
N ASP A 132 -2.62 9.79 -2.56
CA ASP A 132 -2.75 8.41 -3.06
C ASP A 132 -3.68 8.41 -4.28
N LEU A 133 -3.07 8.37 -5.46
CA LEU A 133 -3.78 8.39 -6.74
C LEU A 133 -4.54 7.09 -7.01
N SER A 134 -4.09 5.97 -6.47
CA SER A 134 -4.80 4.68 -6.57
C SER A 134 -6.13 4.75 -5.83
N ARG A 135 -6.11 5.23 -4.57
CA ARG A 135 -7.34 5.43 -3.78
C ARG A 135 -8.26 6.45 -4.40
N PHE A 136 -7.72 7.54 -4.95
CA PHE A 136 -8.51 8.51 -5.69
C PHE A 136 -9.21 7.87 -6.89
N SER A 137 -8.47 7.09 -7.69
CA SER A 137 -9.01 6.42 -8.88
C SER A 137 -10.06 5.37 -8.53
N ASP A 138 -9.85 4.64 -7.42
CA ASP A 138 -10.83 3.71 -6.87
C ASP A 138 -12.11 4.43 -6.44
N ASN A 139 -11.98 5.55 -5.72
CA ASN A 139 -13.13 6.31 -5.24
C ASN A 139 -13.91 6.97 -6.36
N LEU A 140 -13.23 7.53 -7.37
CA LEU A 140 -13.91 8.08 -8.55
C LEU A 140 -14.56 6.96 -9.36
N TYR A 141 -13.89 5.82 -9.55
CA TYR A 141 -14.49 4.68 -10.25
C TYR A 141 -15.73 4.16 -9.52
N ALA A 142 -15.67 4.01 -8.20
CA ALA A 142 -16.81 3.59 -7.38
C ALA A 142 -17.97 4.58 -7.49
N LEU A 143 -17.68 5.89 -7.48
CA LEU A 143 -18.70 6.92 -7.69
C LEU A 143 -19.36 6.76 -9.08
N LEU A 144 -18.57 6.63 -10.14
CA LEU A 144 -19.09 6.46 -11.51
C LEU A 144 -19.92 5.19 -11.67
N LYS A 145 -19.55 4.12 -10.95
CA LYS A 145 -20.27 2.83 -10.94
C LYS A 145 -21.55 2.87 -10.10
N SER A 146 -21.60 3.72 -9.08
CA SER A 146 -22.73 3.85 -8.15
C SER A 146 -23.92 4.61 -8.70
N SER A 147 -23.76 5.34 -9.81
CA SER A 147 -24.88 6.05 -10.42
C SER A 147 -25.90 5.08 -11.00
N SER A 148 -27.18 5.43 -10.91
CA SER A 148 -28.30 4.69 -11.51
C SER A 148 -28.12 4.42 -13.00
N THR A 149 -27.37 5.28 -13.70
CA THR A 149 -26.99 5.09 -15.10
C THR A 149 -25.53 4.66 -15.18
N THR A 150 -25.24 3.61 -15.95
CA THR A 150 -23.85 3.21 -16.21
C THR A 150 -23.08 4.33 -16.91
N VAL A 151 -22.23 5.02 -16.17
CA VAL A 151 -21.41 6.12 -16.71
C VAL A 151 -20.15 5.55 -17.35
N ASN A 152 -19.93 5.89 -18.63
CA ASN A 152 -18.68 5.57 -19.30
C ASN A 152 -17.55 6.47 -18.76
N VAL A 153 -16.50 5.86 -18.22
CA VAL A 153 -15.33 6.55 -17.67
C VAL A 153 -14.70 7.53 -18.67
N THR A 154 -14.61 7.16 -19.94
CA THR A 154 -14.06 8.03 -20.99
C THR A 154 -14.91 9.29 -21.16
N ARG A 155 -16.24 9.14 -21.12
CA ARG A 155 -17.16 10.28 -21.22
C ARG A 155 -17.05 11.19 -20.00
N ALA A 156 -16.96 10.62 -18.80
CA ALA A 156 -16.79 11.39 -17.57
C ALA A 156 -15.50 12.20 -17.59
N LEU A 157 -14.37 11.57 -17.94
CA LEU A 157 -13.07 12.23 -18.02
C LEU A 157 -13.03 13.35 -19.07
N ARG A 158 -13.63 13.14 -20.25
CA ARG A 158 -13.75 14.20 -21.28
C ARG A 158 -14.50 15.42 -20.76
N ILE A 159 -15.59 15.21 -20.03
CA ILE A 159 -16.41 16.32 -19.50
C ILE A 159 -15.67 17.07 -18.39
N ILE A 160 -14.91 16.35 -17.56
CA ILE A 160 -14.00 16.96 -16.58
C ILE A 160 -12.96 17.81 -17.31
N GLU A 161 -12.30 17.27 -18.33
CA GLU A 161 -11.29 17.99 -19.11
C GLU A 161 -11.86 19.26 -19.77
N GLU A 162 -13.04 19.19 -20.36
CA GLU A 162 -13.74 20.34 -20.95
C GLU A 162 -14.00 21.43 -19.91
N GLU A 163 -14.44 21.06 -18.71
CA GLU A 163 -14.65 22.00 -17.62
C GLU A 163 -13.34 22.66 -17.17
N LEU A 164 -12.29 21.86 -16.99
CA LEU A 164 -10.97 22.32 -16.58
C LEU A 164 -10.36 23.28 -17.60
N ARG A 165 -10.49 22.99 -18.90
CA ARG A 165 -9.99 23.88 -19.97
C ARG A 165 -10.81 25.15 -20.11
N SER A 166 -12.10 25.11 -19.78
CA SER A 166 -12.99 26.29 -19.81
C SER A 166 -12.84 27.19 -18.59
N SER A 167 -12.32 26.65 -17.49
CA SER A 167 -12.10 27.36 -16.23
C SER A 167 -10.67 27.92 -16.17
N SER A 168 -10.51 29.12 -15.62
CA SER A 168 -9.17 29.56 -15.21
C SER A 168 -8.73 28.77 -13.99
N ILE A 169 -7.46 28.37 -13.93
CA ILE A 169 -6.85 27.68 -12.78
C ILE A 169 -7.08 28.43 -11.46
N ASP A 170 -7.11 29.77 -11.50
CA ASP A 170 -7.33 30.62 -10.32
C ASP A 170 -8.76 30.54 -9.76
N ARG A 171 -9.71 30.06 -10.57
CA ARG A 171 -11.10 29.86 -10.15
C ARG A 171 -11.35 28.48 -9.54
N ILE A 172 -10.36 27.58 -9.59
CA ILE A 172 -10.48 26.24 -9.04
C ILE A 172 -10.37 26.33 -7.51
N PRO A 173 -11.42 25.92 -6.76
CA PRO A 173 -11.44 26.06 -5.31
C PRO A 173 -10.40 25.14 -4.65
N ARG A 174 -9.52 25.72 -3.83
CA ARG A 174 -8.50 24.99 -3.04
C ARG A 174 -9.01 24.50 -1.68
N SER A 175 -10.24 24.89 -1.32
CA SER A 175 -10.89 24.54 -0.05
C SER A 175 -11.64 23.20 -0.08
N ILE A 176 -11.72 22.54 -1.25
CA ILE A 176 -12.39 21.25 -1.42
C ILE A 176 -11.41 20.24 -2.03
N SER A 177 -11.64 18.95 -1.81
CA SER A 177 -10.80 17.91 -2.39
C SER A 177 -11.03 17.76 -3.90
N LEU A 178 -10.06 17.21 -4.62
CA LEU A 178 -10.20 16.93 -6.05
C LEU A 178 -11.41 16.02 -6.36
N LEU A 179 -11.69 15.04 -5.49
CA LEU A 179 -12.84 14.15 -5.63
C LEU A 179 -14.16 14.91 -5.52
N GLN A 180 -14.25 15.84 -4.57
CA GLN A 180 -15.43 16.71 -4.40
C GLN A 180 -15.61 17.64 -5.60
N TYR A 181 -14.51 18.19 -6.11
CA TYR A 181 -14.55 19.03 -7.30
C TYR A 181 -15.03 18.23 -8.52
N PHE A 182 -14.49 17.04 -8.78
CA PHE A 182 -14.92 16.19 -9.90
C PHE A 182 -16.38 15.74 -9.75
N LEU A 183 -16.83 15.40 -8.53
CA LEU A 183 -18.24 15.14 -8.24
C LEU A 183 -19.12 16.32 -8.64
N ALA A 184 -18.74 17.54 -8.23
CA ALA A 184 -19.47 18.76 -8.54
C ALA A 184 -19.57 19.01 -10.05
N ILE A 185 -18.47 18.86 -10.80
CA ILE A 185 -18.45 18.99 -12.26
C ILE A 185 -19.40 17.98 -12.90
N LEU A 186 -19.28 16.71 -12.53
CA LEU A 186 -20.04 15.62 -13.14
C LEU A 186 -21.55 15.75 -12.88
N ILE A 187 -21.96 16.24 -11.71
CA ILE A 187 -23.37 16.50 -11.41
C ILE A 187 -23.87 17.75 -12.11
N THR A 188 -23.09 18.84 -12.10
CA THR A 188 -23.45 20.10 -12.76
C THR A 188 -23.60 19.94 -14.27
N ARG A 189 -22.81 19.03 -14.88
CA ARG A 189 -22.90 18.67 -16.30
C ARG A 189 -23.87 17.52 -16.58
N SER A 190 -24.69 17.11 -15.61
CA SER A 190 -25.70 16.04 -15.71
C SER A 190 -25.15 14.69 -16.19
N VAL A 191 -23.88 14.40 -15.87
CA VAL A 191 -23.24 13.10 -16.16
C VAL A 191 -23.58 12.10 -15.07
N LEU A 192 -23.55 12.56 -13.82
CA LEU A 192 -24.00 11.81 -12.66
C LEU A 192 -25.35 12.36 -12.21
N GLN A 193 -26.26 11.44 -11.90
CA GLN A 193 -27.53 11.77 -11.28
C GLN A 193 -27.69 10.91 -10.01
N PRO A 194 -28.03 11.52 -8.86
CA PRO A 194 -28.45 10.77 -7.69
C PRO A 194 -29.78 10.02 -7.99
N PRO A 195 -30.09 8.94 -7.25
CA PRO A 195 -29.36 8.43 -6.09
C PRO A 195 -28.12 7.62 -6.46
N PHE A 196 -27.13 7.61 -5.55
CA PHE A 196 -25.95 6.75 -5.65
C PHE A 196 -26.14 5.46 -4.85
N GLU A 197 -26.09 4.32 -5.53
CA GLU A 197 -26.19 3.00 -4.92
C GLU A 197 -24.86 2.58 -4.29
N ASN A 198 -24.88 2.21 -3.00
CA ASN A 198 -23.69 1.73 -2.28
C ASN A 198 -22.49 2.69 -2.28
N TYR A 199 -22.71 3.99 -2.47
CA TYR A 199 -21.69 5.02 -2.35
C TYR A 199 -22.17 6.13 -1.40
N VAL A 200 -21.26 6.59 -0.55
CA VAL A 200 -21.51 7.67 0.41
C VAL A 200 -20.69 8.88 -0.02
N CYS A 201 -21.37 9.96 -0.39
CA CYS A 201 -20.72 11.16 -0.88
C CYS A 201 -20.14 11.97 0.28
N HIS A 202 -18.88 12.40 0.12
CA HIS A 202 -18.22 13.32 1.04
C HIS A 202 -18.62 14.77 0.70
N ILE A 203 -19.77 15.23 1.20
CA ILE A 203 -20.27 16.59 0.95
C ILE A 203 -19.99 17.43 2.20
N THR A 204 -19.23 18.52 2.03
CA THR A 204 -18.92 19.46 3.11
C THR A 204 -19.71 20.76 2.95
N PRO A 205 -19.88 21.55 4.02
CA PRO A 205 -20.52 22.87 3.94
C PRO A 205 -19.86 23.79 2.90
N GLU A 206 -18.54 23.75 2.80
CA GLU A 206 -17.75 24.50 1.82
C GLU A 206 -18.12 24.10 0.39
N LEU A 207 -18.29 22.79 0.15
CA LEU A 207 -18.70 22.28 -1.16
C LEU A 207 -20.11 22.78 -1.52
N LEU A 208 -21.04 22.75 -0.58
CA LEU A 208 -22.41 23.24 -0.79
C LEU A 208 -22.48 24.76 -0.99
N SER A 209 -21.58 25.53 -0.38
CA SER A 209 -21.46 26.97 -0.61
C SER A 209 -21.01 27.29 -2.04
N LEU A 210 -20.18 26.44 -2.64
CA LEU A 210 -19.66 26.61 -4.00
C LEU A 210 -20.61 26.00 -5.05
N TYR A 211 -21.25 24.88 -4.72
CA TYR A 211 -22.11 24.09 -5.61
C TYR A 211 -23.43 23.72 -4.91
N PRO A 212 -24.40 24.65 -4.85
CA PRO A 212 -25.66 24.44 -4.12
C PRO A 212 -26.55 23.33 -4.69
N ASN A 213 -26.36 22.96 -5.95
CA ASN A 213 -27.08 21.86 -6.62
C ASN A 213 -26.75 20.47 -6.06
N LEU A 214 -25.73 20.35 -5.21
CA LEU A 214 -25.37 19.09 -4.54
C LEU A 214 -26.20 18.81 -3.28
N LYS A 215 -27.11 19.72 -2.87
CA LYS A 215 -27.96 19.57 -1.69
C LYS A 215 -28.93 18.38 -1.78
N ASP A 216 -29.30 17.97 -2.99
CA ASP A 216 -30.28 16.92 -3.24
C ASP A 216 -29.67 15.50 -3.18
N ILE A 217 -28.43 15.36 -2.74
CA ILE A 217 -27.78 14.05 -2.58
C ILE A 217 -28.10 13.50 -1.18
N ASP A 218 -28.87 12.41 -1.13
CA ASP A 218 -29.36 11.84 0.13
C ASP A 218 -28.28 11.13 0.96
N LYS A 219 -27.36 10.41 0.29
CA LYS A 219 -26.33 9.60 0.97
C LYS A 219 -25.04 10.38 1.17
N VAL A 220 -25.00 11.15 2.25
CA VAL A 220 -23.85 11.97 2.63
C VAL A 220 -23.12 11.35 3.82
N PHE A 221 -21.80 11.48 3.84
CA PHE A 221 -20.98 11.12 4.98
C PHE A 221 -21.37 11.97 6.19
N GLY A 222 -21.84 11.33 7.26
CA GLY A 222 -22.18 12.01 8.51
C GLY A 222 -20.92 12.35 9.29
N TYR A 223 -20.58 13.64 9.39
CA TYR A 223 -19.67 14.14 10.41
C TYR A 223 -20.50 14.33 11.67
N ASN A 224 -20.73 13.25 12.42
CA ASN A 224 -21.25 13.41 13.78
C ASN A 224 -20.19 14.20 14.57
N THR A 225 -20.42 15.50 14.73
CA THR A 225 -19.82 16.33 15.78
C THR A 225 -20.44 16.01 17.13
#